data_AF-A0A9P5MR99-F1
#
_entry.id   AF-A0A9P5MR99-F1
#
_cell.length_a   1.000
_cell.length_b   1.000
_cell.length_c   1.000
_cell.angle_alpha   90.00
_cell.angle_beta   90.00
_cell.angle_gamma   90.00
#
_symmetry.space_group_name_H-M   'P 1'
#
loop_
_entity.id
_entity.type
_entity.pdbx_description
1 polymer ?
#
loop_
_entity_poly.entity_id
_entity_poly.type
_entity_poly.pdbx_seq_one_letter_code
_entity_poly.pdbx_strand_id
1 'polypeptide(L)'
;MFTVTHEPASSQASPTVEPLAKLLFDYSGADTILRSQDCQYFRVPKTSIVNNSPIIGEIIQRTLDSLGDADAEAYLRLPVVQLPESSEILHCLLTFIFPVTPLLPSTSKDIMELLSVAQKYQMETALTHIRGSVAQQNSLPTCLEPALHIYALAQEYGLRPEAL
;
A
#
# COMPACT_ATOMS: atom_id res chain seq x y z
N MET A 1 15.55 -64.40 6.59
CA MET A 1 15.60 -63.63 5.33
C MET A 1 14.43 -62.66 5.39
N PHE A 2 14.66 -61.42 5.85
CA PHE A 2 13.62 -60.40 5.97
C PHE A 2 13.92 -59.30 4.95
N THR A 3 12.99 -59.05 4.04
CA THR A 3 13.06 -57.99 3.02
C THR A 3 12.59 -56.68 3.64
N VAL A 4 13.49 -55.69 3.71
CA VAL A 4 13.15 -54.30 4.07
C VAL A 4 12.70 -53.58 2.80
N THR A 5 11.42 -53.26 2.74
CA THR A 5 10.82 -52.36 1.75
C THR A 5 11.17 -50.93 2.11
N HIS A 6 11.87 -50.21 1.23
CA HIS A 6 12.14 -48.77 1.37
C HIS A 6 11.01 -47.98 0.70
N GLU A 7 10.19 -47.33 1.52
CA GLU A 7 9.14 -46.39 1.11
C GLU A 7 9.77 -45.04 0.73
N PRO A 8 9.35 -44.37 -0.36
CA PRO A 8 9.97 -43.12 -0.79
C PRO A 8 9.53 -41.94 0.09
N ALA A 9 10.50 -41.06 0.32
CA ALA A 9 10.38 -39.86 1.12
C ALA A 9 9.18 -38.98 0.71
N SER A 10 8.24 -38.80 1.64
CA SER A 10 7.24 -37.75 1.61
C SER A 10 7.94 -36.39 1.56
N SER A 11 7.83 -35.74 0.40
CA SER A 11 8.23 -34.36 0.16
C SER A 11 7.48 -33.45 1.12
N GLN A 12 8.13 -33.04 2.21
CA GLN A 12 7.61 -32.00 3.10
C GLN A 12 7.57 -30.69 2.31
N ALA A 13 6.37 -30.30 1.88
CA ALA A 13 6.11 -28.94 1.46
C ALA A 13 6.44 -28.02 2.64
N SER A 14 7.43 -27.16 2.47
CA SER A 14 7.74 -26.10 3.42
C SER A 14 6.49 -25.24 3.63
N PRO A 15 6.21 -24.76 4.86
CA PRO A 15 5.16 -23.77 5.05
C PRO A 15 5.56 -22.52 4.28
N THR A 16 4.92 -22.30 3.13
CA THR A 16 4.99 -21.04 2.39
C THR A 16 4.54 -19.97 3.37
N VAL A 17 5.51 -19.18 3.84
CA VAL A 17 5.24 -17.94 4.58
C VAL A 17 4.56 -17.02 3.57
N GLU A 18 3.23 -17.11 3.48
CA GLU A 18 2.39 -16.09 2.88
C GLU A 18 2.89 -14.75 3.44
N PRO A 19 3.35 -13.80 2.60
CA PRO A 19 3.90 -12.56 3.11
C PRO A 19 2.87 -11.91 4.03
N LEU A 20 3.22 -11.68 5.29
CA LEU A 20 2.34 -11.13 6.33
C LEU A 20 1.60 -9.85 5.87
N ALA A 21 2.19 -9.13 4.91
CA ALA A 21 1.61 -7.99 4.21
C ALA A 21 0.28 -8.29 3.49
N LYS A 22 0.05 -9.51 2.99
CA LYS A 22 -1.19 -9.90 2.30
C LYS A 22 -2.39 -9.99 3.25
N LEU A 23 -2.17 -10.31 4.52
CA LEU A 23 -3.25 -10.53 5.50
C LEU A 23 -3.73 -9.25 6.19
N LEU A 24 -2.93 -8.18 6.19
CA LEU A 24 -3.23 -6.94 6.91
C LEU A 24 -4.45 -6.20 6.36
N PHE A 25 -4.75 -6.34 5.06
CA PHE A 25 -5.80 -5.60 4.38
C PHE A 25 -6.76 -6.52 3.62
N ASP A 26 -7.32 -7.49 4.36
CA ASP A 26 -8.37 -8.39 3.90
C ASP A 26 -9.59 -8.37 4.84
N TYR A 27 -10.31 -7.24 4.86
CA TYR A 27 -11.46 -7.07 5.76
C TYR A 27 -12.67 -7.89 5.27
N SER A 28 -13.26 -8.71 6.15
CA SER A 28 -14.43 -9.52 5.83
C SER A 28 -15.64 -8.70 5.37
N GLY A 29 -15.85 -7.54 5.99
CA GLY A 29 -16.88 -6.55 5.64
C GLY A 29 -16.43 -5.46 4.68
N ALA A 30 -15.36 -5.68 3.90
CA ALA A 30 -14.94 -4.72 2.88
C ALA A 30 -16.04 -4.53 1.81
N ASP A 31 -16.28 -3.27 1.44
CA ASP A 31 -17.20 -2.83 0.40
C ASP A 31 -16.45 -2.26 -0.83
N THR A 32 -15.12 -2.34 -0.86
CA THR A 32 -14.27 -1.96 -1.99
C THR A 32 -12.98 -2.79 -2.04
N ILE A 33 -12.48 -3.04 -3.24
CA ILE A 33 -11.18 -3.67 -3.47
C ILE A 33 -10.28 -2.67 -4.19
N LEU A 34 -9.14 -2.30 -3.59
CA LEU A 34 -8.08 -1.58 -4.29
C LEU A 34 -7.15 -2.60 -4.94
N ARG A 35 -6.83 -2.39 -6.22
CA ARG A 35 -5.89 -3.23 -6.98
C ARG A 35 -4.67 -2.39 -7.35
N SER A 36 -3.49 -2.83 -6.95
CA SER A 36 -2.21 -2.21 -7.31
C SER A 36 -1.82 -2.47 -8.77
N GLN A 37 -0.80 -1.77 -9.25
CA GLN A 37 -0.23 -1.94 -10.58
C GLN A 37 0.28 -3.37 -10.82
N ASP A 38 0.92 -3.96 -9.81
CA ASP A 38 1.44 -5.34 -9.77
C ASP A 38 0.38 -6.37 -9.36
N CYS A 39 -0.90 -6.02 -9.49
CA CYS A 39 -2.05 -6.93 -9.37
C CYS A 39 -2.30 -7.52 -7.96
N GLN A 40 -1.79 -6.88 -6.90
CA GLN A 40 -2.17 -7.21 -5.53
C GLN A 40 -3.52 -6.56 -5.19
N TYR A 41 -4.35 -7.31 -4.46
CA TYR A 41 -5.67 -6.86 -4.01
C TYR A 41 -5.63 -6.50 -2.52
N PHE A 42 -6.31 -5.41 -2.18
CA PHE A 42 -6.53 -4.93 -0.81
C PHE A 42 -8.04 -4.77 -0.61
N ARG A 43 -8.66 -5.62 0.21
CA ARG A 43 -10.10 -5.57 0.51
C ARG A 43 -10.29 -4.67 1.72
N VAL A 44 -10.79 -3.45 1.52
CA VAL A 44 -10.85 -2.39 2.54
C VAL A 44 -12.21 -1.71 2.59
N PRO A 45 -12.61 -1.13 3.74
CA PRO A 45 -13.79 -0.27 3.82
C PRO A 45 -13.59 1.04 3.04
N LYS A 46 -14.52 1.33 2.11
CA LYS A 46 -14.63 2.55 1.31
C LYS A 46 -14.64 3.78 2.20
N THR A 47 -15.38 3.75 3.31
CA THR A 47 -15.49 4.88 4.25
C THR A 47 -14.14 5.31 4.80
N SER A 48 -13.29 4.35 5.19
CA SER A 48 -11.91 4.63 5.64
C SER A 48 -11.08 5.29 4.54
N ILE A 49 -11.21 4.84 3.29
CA ILE A 49 -10.49 5.43 2.16
C ILE A 49 -10.98 6.84 1.85
N VAL A 50 -12.29 7.03 1.66
CA VAL A 50 -12.91 8.32 1.28
C VAL A 50 -12.64 9.39 2.34
N ASN A 51 -12.66 9.02 3.63
CA ASN A 51 -12.38 9.96 4.72
C ASN A 51 -10.92 10.44 4.73
N ASN A 52 -10.00 9.67 4.15
CA ASN A 52 -8.58 10.02 4.11
C ASN A 52 -8.13 10.51 2.72
N SER A 53 -8.89 10.23 1.66
CA SER A 53 -8.55 10.61 0.29
C SER A 53 -9.81 10.98 -0.52
N PRO A 54 -10.02 12.28 -0.80
CA PRO A 54 -11.09 12.69 -1.71
C PRO A 54 -10.84 12.17 -3.14
N ILE A 55 -9.58 12.16 -3.59
CA ILE A 55 -9.22 11.72 -4.95
C ILE A 55 -9.52 10.24 -5.16
N ILE A 56 -9.13 9.36 -4.23
CA ILE A 56 -9.47 7.93 -4.35
C ILE A 56 -10.99 7.77 -4.24
N GLY A 57 -11.67 8.58 -3.42
CA GLY A 57 -13.13 8.62 -3.36
C GLY A 57 -13.80 8.91 -4.71
N GLU A 58 -13.29 9.87 -5.47
CA GLU A 58 -13.78 10.16 -6.83
C GLU A 58 -13.52 9.00 -7.80
N ILE A 59 -12.36 8.34 -7.71
CA ILE A 59 -12.03 7.17 -8.53
C ILE A 59 -13.00 6.01 -8.22
N ILE A 60 -13.27 5.76 -6.93
CA ILE A 60 -14.24 4.76 -6.48
C ILE A 60 -15.63 5.09 -7.04
N GLN A 61 -16.07 6.36 -6.96
CA GLN A 61 -17.38 6.76 -7.47
C GLN A 61 -17.49 6.55 -8.98
N ARG A 62 -16.49 6.98 -9.75
CA ARG A 62 -16.45 6.77 -11.21
C ARG A 62 -16.47 5.29 -11.57
N THR A 63 -15.79 4.45 -10.79
CA THR A 63 -15.81 2.99 -10.96
C THR A 63 -17.22 2.46 -10.76
N LEU A 64 -17.89 2.84 -9.66
CA LEU A 64 -19.27 2.44 -9.36
C LEU A 64 -20.26 2.87 -10.46
N ASP A 65 -20.15 4.11 -10.94
CA ASP A 65 -21.01 4.63 -12.00
C ASP A 65 -20.89 3.81 -13.30
N SER A 66 -19.68 3.30 -13.59
CA SER A 66 -19.45 2.43 -14.75
C SER A 66 -19.99 1.00 -14.59
N LEU A 67 -20.19 0.52 -13.36
CA LEU A 67 -20.79 -0.79 -13.08
C LEU A 67 -22.32 -0.75 -13.17
N GLY A 68 -22.94 0.39 -12.83
CA GLY A 68 -24.39 0.55 -12.72
C GLY A 68 -25.20 0.35 -14.00
N ASP A 69 -24.54 0.31 -15.16
CA ASP A 69 -25.19 0.19 -16.48
C ASP A 69 -25.12 -1.24 -17.06
N ALA A 70 -24.34 -2.16 -16.46
CA ALA A 70 -23.89 -3.37 -17.15
C ALA A 70 -24.43 -4.72 -16.64
N ASP A 71 -24.89 -4.86 -15.39
CA ASP A 71 -25.30 -6.20 -14.93
C ASP A 71 -26.20 -6.14 -13.69
N ALA A 72 -27.32 -6.86 -13.74
CA ALA A 72 -28.12 -7.09 -12.55
C ALA A 72 -27.24 -7.76 -11.49
N GLU A 73 -26.34 -8.70 -11.83
CA GLU A 73 -25.49 -9.40 -10.87
C GLU A 73 -24.31 -8.56 -10.31
N ALA A 74 -24.15 -7.30 -10.74
CA ALA A 74 -23.10 -6.40 -10.24
C ALA A 74 -23.25 -6.06 -8.76
N TYR A 75 -24.47 -6.10 -8.18
CA TYR A 75 -24.68 -5.84 -6.74
C TYR A 75 -24.00 -6.88 -5.83
N LEU A 76 -23.62 -8.06 -6.36
CA LEU A 76 -22.92 -9.10 -5.60
C LEU A 76 -21.39 -8.95 -5.64
N ARG A 77 -20.85 -8.11 -6.54
CA ARG A 77 -19.39 -7.97 -6.73
C ARG A 77 -18.91 -6.65 -6.15
N LEU A 78 -17.90 -6.73 -5.28
CA LEU A 78 -17.23 -5.54 -4.75
C LEU A 78 -16.58 -4.74 -5.89
N PRO A 79 -16.69 -3.39 -5.90
CA PRO A 79 -16.02 -2.57 -6.89
C PRO A 79 -14.51 -2.75 -6.78
N VAL A 80 -13.87 -3.10 -7.91
CA VAL A 80 -12.42 -3.23 -8.01
C VAL A 80 -11.86 -1.94 -8.62
N VAL A 81 -11.09 -1.20 -7.83
CA VAL A 81 -10.49 0.07 -8.22
C VAL A 81 -9.03 -0.13 -8.54
N GLN A 82 -8.68 0.00 -9.82
CA GLN A 82 -7.29 -0.05 -10.27
C GLN A 82 -6.57 1.26 -9.93
N LEU A 83 -5.46 1.14 -9.21
CA LEU A 83 -4.55 2.23 -8.89
C LEU A 83 -3.19 2.00 -9.58
N PRO A 84 -2.50 3.06 -10.05
CA PRO A 84 -1.23 2.93 -10.76
C PRO A 84 -0.01 2.70 -9.87
N GLU A 85 -0.18 2.66 -8.55
CA GLU A 85 0.89 2.47 -7.58
C GLU A 85 1.20 0.98 -7.35
N SER A 86 2.46 0.69 -6.99
CA SER A 86 2.89 -0.65 -6.60
C SER A 86 2.19 -1.12 -5.32
N SER A 87 2.16 -2.45 -5.12
CA SER A 87 1.61 -3.04 -3.89
C SER A 87 2.34 -2.58 -2.64
N GLU A 88 3.66 -2.36 -2.70
CA GLU A 88 4.47 -1.91 -1.57
C GLU A 88 4.08 -0.49 -1.13
N ILE A 89 3.97 0.44 -2.09
CA ILE A 89 3.60 1.83 -1.78
C ILE A 89 2.17 1.91 -1.26
N LEU A 90 1.23 1.20 -1.89
CA LEU A 90 -0.15 1.14 -1.38
C LEU A 90 -0.20 0.49 -0.01
N HIS A 91 0.52 -0.60 0.24
CA HIS A 91 0.56 -1.24 1.54
C HIS A 91 1.04 -0.26 2.63
N CYS A 92 2.17 0.42 2.41
CA CYS A 92 2.69 1.41 3.35
C CYS A 92 1.67 2.55 3.56
N LEU A 93 1.11 3.11 2.50
CA LEU A 93 0.10 4.17 2.57
C LEU A 93 -1.12 3.74 3.40
N LEU A 94 -1.60 2.51 3.21
CA LEU A 94 -2.73 1.95 3.94
C LEU A 94 -2.42 1.80 5.44
N THR A 95 -1.18 1.50 5.83
CA THR A 95 -0.81 1.43 7.26
C THR A 95 -0.91 2.77 7.99
N PHE A 96 -0.89 3.90 7.27
CA PHE A 96 -1.04 5.24 7.86
C PHE A 96 -2.50 5.69 8.03
N ILE A 97 -3.47 4.99 7.42
CA ILE A 97 -4.90 5.33 7.51
C ILE A 97 -5.73 4.31 8.29
N PHE A 98 -5.21 3.09 8.45
CA PHE A 98 -5.83 2.05 9.25
C PHE A 98 -5.18 1.94 10.63
N PRO A 99 -5.89 1.44 11.65
CA PRO A 99 -5.38 1.32 13.01
C PRO A 99 -4.40 0.13 13.14
N VAL A 100 -3.29 0.20 12.42
CA VAL A 100 -2.19 -0.76 12.41
C VAL A 100 -0.87 -0.03 12.64
N THR A 101 0.21 -0.76 12.88
CA THR A 101 1.53 -0.14 13.00
C THR A 101 1.94 0.48 11.66
N PRO A 102 2.27 1.78 11.61
CA PRO A 102 2.72 2.41 10.37
C PRO A 102 4.03 1.81 9.87
N LEU A 103 4.10 1.56 8.57
CA LEU A 103 5.28 1.04 7.89
C LEU A 103 5.79 2.07 6.90
N LEU A 104 7.10 2.32 6.96
CA LEU A 104 7.81 3.09 5.94
C LEU A 104 8.55 2.13 4.99
N PRO A 105 8.68 2.50 3.71
CA PRO A 105 9.56 1.82 2.78
C PRO A 105 11.01 1.81 3.27
N SER A 106 11.80 0.87 2.77
CA SER A 106 13.19 0.68 3.22
C SER A 106 14.17 1.67 2.60
N THR A 107 13.82 2.31 1.47
CA THR A 107 14.72 3.20 0.73
C THR A 107 14.23 4.64 0.74
N SER A 108 15.17 5.59 0.66
CA SER A 108 14.85 7.02 0.56
C SER A 108 13.99 7.34 -0.66
N LYS A 109 14.26 6.68 -1.78
CA LYS A 109 13.48 6.84 -3.02
C LYS A 109 12.02 6.44 -2.81
N ASP A 110 11.78 5.27 -2.24
CA ASP A 110 10.42 4.76 -2.04
C ASP A 110 9.68 5.56 -0.96
N ILE A 111 10.39 6.11 0.03
CA ILE A 111 9.82 7.08 0.99
C ILE A 111 9.33 8.35 0.28
N MET A 112 10.13 8.89 -0.65
CA MET A 112 9.73 10.06 -1.45
C MET A 112 8.56 9.72 -2.38
N GLU A 113 8.56 8.53 -2.98
CA GLU A 113 7.42 8.03 -3.74
C GLU A 113 6.16 7.95 -2.88
N LEU A 114 6.25 7.38 -1.68
CA LEU A 114 5.12 7.30 -0.73
C LEU A 114 4.56 8.68 -0.37
N LEU A 115 5.44 9.65 -0.06
CA LEU A 115 5.03 11.04 0.19
C LEU A 115 4.34 11.66 -1.03
N SER A 116 4.90 11.45 -2.23
CA SER A 116 4.33 11.97 -3.48
C SER A 116 2.94 11.38 -3.77
N VAL A 117 2.74 10.09 -3.48
CA VAL A 117 1.48 9.39 -3.64
C VAL A 117 0.45 9.88 -2.63
N ALA A 118 0.85 10.04 -1.36
CA ALA A 118 -0.02 10.61 -0.34
C ALA A 118 -0.46 12.05 -0.72
N GLN A 119 0.44 12.85 -1.29
CA GLN A 119 0.11 14.18 -1.83
C GLN A 119 -0.81 14.10 -3.05
N LYS A 120 -0.53 13.23 -4.02
CA LYS A 120 -1.36 12.98 -5.20
C LYS A 120 -2.80 12.64 -4.81
N TYR A 121 -2.96 11.85 -3.76
CA TYR A 121 -4.26 11.43 -3.25
C TYR A 121 -4.86 12.36 -2.20
N GLN A 122 -4.24 13.52 -1.94
CA GLN A 122 -4.68 14.53 -0.97
C GLN A 122 -4.91 13.96 0.43
N MET A 123 -3.99 13.11 0.87
CA MET A 123 -4.05 12.42 2.16
C MET A 123 -3.29 13.20 3.23
N GLU A 124 -3.79 14.37 3.60
CA GLU A 124 -3.08 15.34 4.48
C GLU A 124 -2.71 14.76 5.86
N THR A 125 -3.61 13.99 6.47
CA THR A 125 -3.34 13.31 7.74
C THR A 125 -2.23 12.27 7.57
N ALA A 126 -2.30 11.44 6.52
CA ALA A 126 -1.26 10.46 6.23
C ALA A 126 0.09 11.15 5.96
N LEU A 127 0.12 12.22 5.16
CA LEU A 127 1.33 13.03 4.92
C LEU A 127 1.97 13.51 6.22
N THR A 128 1.17 14.03 7.15
CA THR A 128 1.66 14.50 8.45
C THR A 128 2.29 13.35 9.25
N HIS A 129 1.64 12.19 9.27
CA HIS A 129 2.16 11.02 9.98
C HIS A 129 3.40 10.43 9.31
N ILE A 130 3.43 10.33 7.98
CA ILE A 130 4.59 9.86 7.22
C ILE A 130 5.81 10.74 7.53
N ARG A 131 5.66 12.06 7.43
CA ARG A 131 6.72 13.03 7.80
C ARG A 131 7.21 12.84 9.24
N GLY A 132 6.28 12.67 10.17
CA GLY A 132 6.60 12.38 11.56
C GLY A 132 7.43 11.11 11.70
N SER A 133 7.01 10.00 11.09
CA SER A 133 7.73 8.73 11.11
C SER A 133 9.13 8.83 10.47
N VAL A 134 9.24 9.55 9.34
CA VAL A 134 10.52 9.79 8.65
C VAL A 134 11.48 10.60 9.53
N ALA A 135 10.97 11.64 10.22
CA ALA A 135 11.78 12.45 11.12
C ALA A 135 12.26 11.67 12.35
N GLN A 136 11.44 10.77 12.90
CA GLN A 136 11.84 9.92 14.02
C GLN A 136 12.93 8.90 13.61
N GLN A 137 12.81 8.31 12.42
CA GLN A 137 13.80 7.35 11.91
C GLN A 137 15.11 8.03 11.49
N ASN A 138 15.04 9.24 10.91
CA ASN A 138 16.20 10.01 10.46
C ASN A 138 16.69 11.01 11.50
N SER A 139 16.85 10.57 12.75
CA SER A 139 17.49 11.37 13.79
C SER A 139 18.98 11.62 13.43
N LEU A 140 19.20 12.69 12.64
CA LEU A 140 20.45 13.28 12.13
C LEU A 140 21.16 12.56 10.95
N PRO A 141 21.13 13.12 9.72
CA PRO A 141 22.21 12.86 8.78
C PRO A 141 23.44 13.69 9.19
N THR A 142 24.45 13.07 9.78
CA THR A 142 25.75 13.72 10.08
C THR A 142 26.59 13.94 8.81
N CYS A 143 26.04 13.68 7.61
CA CYS A 143 26.76 13.68 6.34
C CYS A 143 26.00 14.48 5.28
N LEU A 144 26.73 15.29 4.50
CA LEU A 144 26.22 16.18 3.47
C LEU A 144 25.70 15.43 2.22
N GLU A 145 26.25 14.24 1.93
CA GLU A 145 25.89 13.41 0.77
C GLU A 145 24.42 12.93 0.80
N PRO A 146 23.93 12.34 1.91
CA PRO A 146 22.50 12.02 2.05
C PRO A 146 21.58 13.23 1.88
N ALA A 147 21.99 14.41 2.35
CA ALA A 147 21.15 15.62 2.31
C ALA A 147 20.94 16.13 0.88
N LEU A 148 22.00 16.18 0.06
CA LEU A 148 21.88 16.59 -1.36
C LEU A 148 21.06 15.58 -2.18
N HIS A 149 21.21 14.29 -1.90
CA HIS A 149 20.41 13.25 -2.55
C HIS A 149 18.93 13.36 -2.19
N ILE A 150 18.61 13.56 -0.90
CA ILE A 150 17.24 13.79 -0.42
C ILE A 150 16.64 15.05 -1.05
N TYR A 151 17.39 16.15 -1.12
CA TYR A 151 16.95 17.38 -1.77
C TYR A 151 16.62 17.15 -3.25
N ALA A 152 17.51 16.46 -3.99
CA ALA A 152 17.31 16.17 -5.40
C ALA A 152 16.04 15.32 -5.64
N LEU A 153 15.84 14.28 -4.82
CA LEU A 153 14.61 13.48 -4.88
C LEU A 153 13.37 14.30 -4.51
N ALA A 154 13.43 15.11 -3.45
CA ALA A 154 12.29 15.93 -3.06
C ALA A 154 11.88 16.90 -4.18
N GLN A 155 12.84 17.48 -4.90
CA GLN A 155 12.57 18.28 -6.10
C GLN A 155 11.94 17.47 -7.23
N GLU A 156 12.47 16.27 -7.52
CA GLU A 156 11.94 15.36 -8.55
C GLU A 156 10.47 14.99 -8.29
N TYR A 157 10.11 14.73 -7.03
CA TYR A 157 8.77 14.34 -6.63
C TYR A 157 7.84 15.52 -6.28
N GLY A 158 8.30 16.78 -6.43
CA GLY A 158 7.50 17.98 -6.13
C GLY A 158 7.19 18.19 -4.65
N LEU A 159 8.02 17.64 -3.76
CA LEU A 159 7.90 17.64 -2.31
C LEU A 159 8.61 18.87 -1.73
N ARG A 160 7.94 20.03 -1.79
CA ARG A 160 8.52 21.32 -1.38
C ARG A 160 8.97 21.35 0.10
N PRO A 161 8.21 20.83 1.07
CA PRO A 161 8.65 20.80 2.47
C PRO A 161 9.92 19.97 2.72
N GLU A 162 10.14 18.93 1.92
CA GLU A 162 11.25 17.99 2.05
C GLU A 162 12.52 18.44 1.31
N ALA A 163 12.42 19.50 0.51
CA ALA A 163 13.51 20.08 -0.27
C ALA A 163 14.14 21.32 0.39
N LEU A 164 14.12 21.45 1.72
CA LEU A 164 14.68 22.58 2.47
C LEU A 164 15.81 22.15 3.42
#